data_AF-A0A520RVQ0-F1
#
_entry.id   AF-A0A520RVQ0-F1
#
_cell.length_a   1.000
_cell.length_b   1.000
_cell.length_c   1.000
_cell.angle_alpha   90.00
_cell.angle_beta   90.00
_cell.angle_gamma   90.00
#
_symmetry.space_group_name_H-M   'P 1'
#
loop_
_entity.id
_entity.type
_entity.pdbx_description
1 polymer ?
#
loop_
_entity_poly.entity_id
_entity_poly.type
_entity_poly.pdbx_seq_one_letter_code
_entity_poly.pdbx_strand_id
1 'polypeptide(L)'
;MENRAMIIVVAALEFASQADRDKAVALVADVQRLTREEEPGCYDYCFAPDPAVPTRMQVYELWEDSDSLAAHFEHPYYDQMASLLRGVGFVSSTNQAYLIERGEPVYTEDGGKKTAFFQD
;
A
#
# COMPACT_ATOMS: atom_id res chain seq x y z
N MET A 1 7.19 13.33 22.56
CA MET A 1 6.14 13.19 21.53
C MET A 1 5.61 11.79 21.70
N GLU A 2 4.32 11.66 22.00
CA GLU A 2 3.67 10.36 22.17
C GLU A 2 3.74 9.64 20.83
N ASN A 3 4.34 8.46 20.78
CA ASN A 3 4.49 7.70 19.54
C ASN A 3 3.08 7.25 19.11
N ARG A 4 2.43 8.00 18.21
CA ARG A 4 1.12 7.59 17.68
C ARG A 4 1.33 6.35 16.83
N ALA A 5 0.53 5.33 17.09
CA ALA A 5 0.56 4.09 16.31
C ALA A 5 0.13 4.38 14.87
N MET A 6 1.04 4.19 13.93
CA MET A 6 0.79 4.31 12.49
C MET A 6 -0.07 3.15 11.97
N ILE A 7 -0.59 3.27 10.74
CA ILE A 7 -1.42 2.24 10.12
C ILE A 7 -0.73 1.75 8.83
N ILE A 8 -0.63 0.43 8.68
CA ILE A 8 -0.26 -0.22 7.41
C ILE A 8 -1.52 -0.75 6.73
N VAL A 9 -1.66 -0.48 5.44
CA VAL A 9 -2.62 -1.18 4.57
C VAL A 9 -1.87 -2.16 3.68
N VAL A 10 -2.30 -3.41 3.70
CA VAL A 10 -1.86 -4.45 2.75
C VAL A 10 -3.07 -4.89 1.94
N ALA A 11 -2.91 -4.87 0.63
CA ALA A 11 -3.93 -5.35 -0.28
C ALA A 11 -3.35 -6.15 -1.46
N ALA A 12 -4.21 -6.96 -2.06
CA ALA A 12 -3.92 -7.72 -3.26
C ALA A 12 -5.09 -7.57 -4.23
N LEU A 13 -4.81 -7.12 -5.44
CA LEU A 13 -5.78 -6.86 -6.50
C LEU A 13 -5.58 -7.90 -7.60
N GLU A 14 -6.66 -8.56 -7.98
CA GLU A 14 -6.67 -9.60 -9.01
C GLU A 14 -7.24 -9.07 -10.32
N PHE A 15 -6.59 -9.44 -11.42
CA PHE A 15 -6.96 -9.04 -12.78
C PHE A 15 -7.22 -10.27 -13.66
N ALA A 16 -8.02 -10.10 -14.70
CA ALA A 16 -8.40 -11.18 -15.60
C ALA A 16 -7.20 -11.75 -16.39
N SER A 17 -6.17 -10.94 -16.61
CA SER A 17 -4.95 -11.34 -17.32
C SER A 17 -3.72 -10.57 -16.84
N GLN A 18 -2.53 -11.08 -17.14
CA GLN A 18 -1.28 -10.34 -16.92
C GLN A 18 -1.26 -9.02 -17.69
N ALA A 19 -1.78 -8.99 -18.92
CA ALA A 19 -1.81 -7.78 -19.74
C ALA A 19 -2.71 -6.69 -19.12
N ASP A 20 -3.84 -7.08 -18.53
CA ASP A 20 -4.70 -6.16 -17.78
C ASP A 20 -3.98 -5.63 -16.53
N ARG A 21 -3.29 -6.51 -15.78
CA ARG A 21 -2.51 -6.10 -14.61
C ARG A 21 -1.37 -5.15 -14.97
N ASP A 22 -0.61 -5.44 -16.03
CA ASP A 22 0.47 -4.59 -16.55
C ASP A 22 -0.08 -3.20 -16.95
N LYS A 23 -1.23 -3.18 -17.63
CA LYS A 23 -1.92 -1.93 -17.98
C LYS A 23 -2.38 -1.16 -16.73
N ALA A 24 -2.91 -1.86 -15.73
CA ALA A 24 -3.33 -1.24 -14.47
C ALA A 24 -2.15 -0.58 -13.75
N VAL A 25 -1.02 -1.29 -13.59
CA VAL A 25 0.22 -0.75 -12.98
C VAL A 25 0.67 0.54 -13.68
N ALA A 26 0.67 0.56 -15.01
CA ALA A 26 1.05 1.75 -15.77
C ALA A 26 0.06 2.91 -15.57
N LEU A 27 -1.24 2.64 -15.56
CA LEU A 27 -2.28 3.66 -15.42
C LEU A 27 -2.28 4.34 -14.06
N VAL A 28 -2.07 3.58 -12.97
CA VAL A 28 -2.12 4.13 -11.61
C VAL A 28 -0.81 4.76 -11.15
N ALA A 29 0.25 4.75 -11.96
CA ALA A 29 1.57 5.23 -11.55
C ALA A 29 1.56 6.70 -11.10
N ASP A 30 0.88 7.59 -11.84
CA ASP A 30 0.87 9.02 -11.52
C ASP A 30 -0.01 9.34 -10.31
N VAL A 31 -1.20 8.71 -10.22
CA VAL A 31 -2.08 8.92 -9.05
C VAL A 31 -1.45 8.40 -7.76
N GLN A 32 -0.66 7.31 -7.82
CA GLN A 32 0.11 6.85 -6.65
C GLN A 32 1.19 7.85 -6.22
N ARG A 33 1.88 8.47 -7.19
CA ARG A 33 2.87 9.53 -6.90
C ARG A 33 2.18 10.72 -6.24
N LEU A 34 1.08 11.18 -6.82
CA LEU A 34 0.30 12.32 -6.31
C LEU A 34 -0.26 12.06 -4.90
N THR A 35 -0.84 10.89 -4.65
CA THR A 35 -1.30 10.50 -3.30
C THR A 35 -0.16 10.60 -2.28
N ARG A 36 1.03 10.08 -2.59
CA ARG A 36 2.17 10.14 -1.67
C ARG A 36 2.74 11.53 -1.47
N GLU A 37 2.69 12.38 -2.50
CA GLU A 37 3.28 13.73 -2.45
C GLU A 37 2.33 14.77 -1.85
N GLU A 38 1.02 14.58 -2.01
CA GLU A 38 0.03 15.62 -1.70
C GLU A 38 -0.92 15.27 -0.55
N GLU A 39 -1.14 13.99 -0.23
CA GLU A 39 -2.07 13.60 0.84
C GLU A 39 -1.38 13.64 2.23
N PRO A 40 -1.86 14.46 3.18
CA PRO A 40 -1.23 14.57 4.50
C PRO A 40 -1.24 13.25 5.28
N GLY A 41 -0.07 12.87 5.79
CA GLY A 41 0.12 11.65 6.57
C GLY A 41 0.25 10.37 5.74
N CYS A 42 0.32 10.47 4.40
CA CYS A 42 0.70 9.36 3.54
C CYS A 42 2.24 9.24 3.46
N TYR A 43 2.82 8.20 4.06
CA TYR A 43 4.26 7.96 3.99
C TYR A 43 4.66 7.02 2.86
N ASP A 44 3.85 5.98 2.62
CA ASP A 44 4.03 5.05 1.51
C ASP A 44 2.70 4.82 0.80
N TYR A 45 2.78 4.64 -0.51
CA TYR A 45 1.63 4.29 -1.35
C TYR A 45 2.14 3.64 -2.63
N CYS A 46 2.11 2.31 -2.71
CA CYS A 46 2.78 1.56 -3.77
C CYS A 46 1.95 0.35 -4.22
N PHE A 47 1.63 0.32 -5.51
CA PHE A 47 0.87 -0.72 -6.18
C PHE A 47 1.81 -1.35 -7.22
N ALA A 48 2.25 -2.58 -6.98
CA ALA A 48 3.32 -3.22 -7.74
C ALA A 48 2.92 -4.60 -8.27
N PRO A 49 3.46 -5.05 -9.42
CA PRO A 49 3.34 -6.43 -9.88
C PRO A 49 3.70 -7.45 -8.81
N ASP A 50 2.90 -8.50 -8.64
CA ASP A 50 3.39 -9.72 -7.99
C ASP A 50 4.25 -10.50 -9.01
N PRO A 51 5.54 -10.75 -8.74
CA PRO A 51 6.41 -11.49 -9.66
C PRO A 51 6.09 -13.00 -9.71
N ALA A 52 5.40 -13.55 -8.72
CA ALA A 52 5.02 -14.96 -8.63
C ALA A 52 3.60 -15.24 -9.13
N VAL A 53 2.72 -14.23 -9.14
CA VAL A 53 1.33 -14.35 -9.59
C VAL A 53 1.05 -13.35 -10.71
N PRO A 54 1.09 -13.76 -12.00
CA PRO A 54 1.07 -12.83 -13.13
C PRO A 54 -0.12 -11.87 -13.17
N THR A 55 -1.27 -12.29 -12.66
CA THR A 55 -2.54 -11.56 -12.63
C THR A 55 -2.72 -10.67 -11.40
N ARG A 56 -1.75 -10.61 -10.50
CA ARG A 56 -1.88 -9.90 -9.22
C ARG A 56 -1.04 -8.64 -9.16
N MET A 57 -1.60 -7.62 -8.52
CA MET A 57 -0.92 -6.43 -8.06
C MET A 57 -0.99 -6.37 -6.54
N GLN A 58 0.15 -6.20 -5.89
CA GLN A 58 0.28 -6.00 -4.45
C GLN A 58 0.19 -4.52 -4.13
N VAL A 59 -0.50 -4.18 -3.05
CA VAL A 59 -0.66 -2.81 -2.56
C VAL A 59 -0.11 -2.72 -1.15
N TYR A 60 0.72 -1.70 -0.94
CA TYR A 60 1.28 -1.35 0.34
C TYR A 60 1.11 0.15 0.57
N GLU A 61 0.54 0.49 1.73
CA GLU A 61 0.36 1.87 2.16
C GLU A 61 0.79 2.01 3.62
N LEU A 62 1.34 3.18 3.97
CA LEU A 62 1.73 3.52 5.33
C LEU A 62 1.17 4.91 5.66
N TRP A 63 0.35 4.97 6.71
CA TRP A 63 -0.40 6.15 7.11
C TRP A 63 -0.05 6.59 8.53
N GLU A 64 0.01 7.90 8.76
CA GLU A 64 0.34 8.52 10.05
C GLU A 64 -0.64 8.10 11.15
N ASP A 65 -1.94 8.19 10.87
CA ASP A 65 -3.00 7.86 11.80
C ASP A 65 -4.33 7.56 11.09
N SER A 66 -5.38 7.30 11.89
CA SER A 66 -6.72 6.99 11.40
C SER A 66 -7.40 8.16 10.69
N ASP A 67 -7.08 9.41 11.04
CA ASP A 67 -7.71 10.58 10.44
C ASP A 67 -7.15 10.78 9.03
N SER A 68 -5.84 10.62 8.84
CA SER A 68 -5.20 10.63 7.52
C SER A 68 -5.73 9.53 6.61
N LEU A 69 -5.82 8.28 7.09
CA LEU A 69 -6.36 7.18 6.29
C LEU A 69 -7.86 7.36 5.98
N ALA A 70 -8.66 7.91 6.90
CA ALA A 70 -10.05 8.21 6.60
C ALA A 70 -10.18 9.30 5.52
N ALA A 71 -9.37 10.36 5.61
CA ALA A 71 -9.34 11.45 4.64
C ALA A 71 -8.92 10.97 3.24
N HIS A 72 -8.03 9.97 3.15
CA HIS A 72 -7.65 9.33 1.88
C HIS A 72 -8.87 8.88 1.06
N PHE A 73 -9.83 8.23 1.71
CA PHE A 73 -11.03 7.71 1.04
C PHE A 73 -11.98 8.81 0.54
N GLU A 74 -11.80 10.05 0.98
CA GLU A 74 -12.53 11.23 0.52
C GLU A 74 -11.73 12.06 -0.50
N HIS A 75 -10.46 11.71 -0.74
CA HIS A 75 -9.57 12.47 -1.60
C HIS A 75 -9.86 12.21 -3.10
N PRO A 76 -9.79 13.23 -3.99
CA PRO A 76 -10.02 13.04 -5.43
C PRO A 76 -9.13 11.99 -6.10
N TYR A 77 -7.92 11.79 -5.57
CA TYR A 77 -7.00 10.77 -6.08
C TYR A 77 -7.45 9.35 -5.78
N TYR A 78 -8.13 9.10 -4.66
CA TYR A 78 -8.74 7.80 -4.39
C TYR A 78 -9.82 7.47 -5.43
N ASP A 79 -10.72 8.41 -5.70
CA ASP A 79 -11.76 8.24 -6.72
C ASP A 79 -11.17 8.04 -8.12
N GLN A 80 -10.15 8.81 -8.48
CA GLN A 80 -9.43 8.67 -9.73
C GLN A 80 -8.78 7.29 -9.85
N MET A 81 -8.06 6.84 -8.82
CA MET A 81 -7.44 5.51 -8.75
C MET A 81 -8.49 4.41 -8.91
N ALA A 82 -9.58 4.47 -8.16
CA ALA A 82 -10.64 3.47 -8.21
C ALA A 82 -11.31 3.42 -9.59
N SER A 83 -11.48 4.58 -10.24
CA SER A 83 -12.00 4.66 -11.61
C SER A 83 -11.06 4.05 -12.64
N LEU A 84 -9.75 4.31 -12.54
CA LEU A 84 -8.74 3.74 -13.43
C LEU A 84 -8.72 2.21 -13.36
N LEU A 85 -8.78 1.65 -12.15
CA LEU A 85 -8.75 0.20 -11.94
C LEU A 85 -10.01 -0.51 -12.44
N ARG A 86 -11.20 0.05 -12.18
CA ARG A 86 -12.47 -0.50 -12.72
C ARG A 86 -12.47 -0.56 -14.25
N GLY A 87 -11.70 0.30 -14.92
CA GLY A 87 -11.58 0.33 -16.37
C GLY A 87 -10.69 -0.76 -16.98
N VAL A 88 -10.02 -1.59 -16.17
CA VAL A 88 -9.02 -2.55 -16.66
C VAL A 88 -9.11 -3.90 -15.96
N GLY A 89 -9.92 -4.80 -16.49
CA GLY A 89 -9.87 -6.24 -16.20
C GLY A 89 -9.92 -6.64 -14.72
N PHE A 90 -10.36 -5.75 -13.82
CA PHE A 90 -10.38 -5.98 -12.39
C PHE A 90 -11.37 -7.10 -12.04
N VAL A 91 -10.94 -8.03 -11.19
CA VAL A 91 -11.73 -9.20 -10.78
C VAL A 91 -12.14 -9.08 -9.31
N SER A 92 -11.17 -8.89 -8.42
CA SER A 92 -11.40 -8.81 -6.98
C SER A 92 -10.26 -8.13 -6.26
N SER A 93 -10.49 -7.80 -4.99
CA SER A 93 -9.45 -7.29 -4.09
C SER A 93 -9.60 -7.86 -2.69
N THR A 94 -8.48 -8.13 -2.03
CA THR A 94 -8.41 -8.31 -0.58
C THR A 94 -7.73 -7.08 0.00
N ASN A 95 -8.30 -6.45 1.02
CA ASN A 95 -7.74 -5.25 1.66
C ASN A 95 -7.78 -5.42 3.17
N GLN A 96 -6.68 -5.10 3.86
CA GLN A 96 -6.59 -5.18 5.31
C GLN A 96 -5.74 -4.04 5.86
N ALA A 97 -6.24 -3.36 6.88
CA ALA A 97 -5.49 -2.39 7.66
C ALA A 97 -4.99 -3.05 8.96
N TYR A 98 -3.79 -2.66 9.40
CA TYR A 98 -3.15 -3.09 10.64
C TYR A 98 -2.66 -1.88 11.40
N LEU A 99 -2.99 -1.80 12.69
CA LEU A 99 -2.43 -0.80 13.60
C LEU A 99 -1.04 -1.24 14.06
N ILE A 100 -0.04 -0.36 13.94
CA ILE A 100 1.34 -0.65 14.37
C ILE A 100 1.48 -0.38 15.86
N GLU A 101 1.48 -1.45 16.66
CA GLU A 101 1.74 -1.35 18.10
C GLU A 101 3.25 -1.33 18.43
N ARG A 102 4.08 -2.03 17.64
CA ARG A 102 5.54 -2.14 17.83
C ARG A 102 6.25 -2.23 16.48
N GLY A 103 7.45 -1.67 16.41
CA GLY A 103 8.35 -1.75 15.24
C GLY A 103 9.81 -1.87 15.68
N GLU A 104 10.61 -2.64 14.94
CA GLU A 104 12.05 -2.79 15.17
C GLU A 104 12.77 -3.14 13.86
N PRO A 105 14.06 -2.80 13.72
CA PRO A 105 14.81 -3.11 12.49
C PRO A 105 14.99 -4.63 12.34
N VAL A 106 15.13 -5.09 11.08
CA VAL A 106 15.41 -6.50 10.78
C VAL A 106 16.89 -6.87 10.88
N TYR A 107 17.76 -5.86 10.88
CA TYR A 107 19.20 -6.01 11.03
C TYR A 107 19.67 -5.42 12.35
N THR A 108 20.78 -5.95 12.87
CA THR A 108 21.53 -5.38 13.98
C THR A 108 22.35 -4.16 13.51
N GLU A 109 22.84 -3.35 14.44
CA GLU A 109 23.61 -2.13 14.12
C GLU A 109 24.89 -2.41 13.31
N ASP A 110 25.48 -3.60 13.47
CA ASP A 110 26.64 -4.08 12.72
C ASP A 110 26.28 -4.77 11.39
N GLY A 111 25.00 -4.77 11.00
CA GLY A 111 24.51 -5.34 9.73
C GLY A 111 24.23 -6.85 9.76
N GLY A 112 24.34 -7.49 10.92
CA GLY A 112 23.88 -8.85 11.13
C GLY A 112 22.36 -9.01 11.01
N LYS A 113 21.87 -10.22 10.77
CA LYS A 113 20.43 -10.53 10.74
C LYS A 113 19.95 -10.83 12.16
N LYS A 114 18.84 -10.23 12.59
CA LYS A 114 18.19 -10.64 13.83
C LYS A 114 17.61 -12.05 13.69
N THR A 115 17.67 -12.82 14.77
CA THR A 115 17.15 -14.19 14.85
C THR A 115 15.88 -14.30 15.69
N ALA A 116 15.53 -13.24 16.42
CA ALA A 116 14.32 -13.13 17.21
C ALA A 116 13.77 -11.71 17.06
N PHE A 117 12.45 -11.59 17.13
CA PHE A 117 11.75 -10.33 16.91
C PHE A 117 10.74 -10.05 18.01
N PHE A 118 10.62 -8.79 18.40
CA PHE A 118 9.64 -8.30 19.37
C PHE A 118 9.64 -9.07 20.71
N GLN A 119 10.81 -9.55 21.12
CA GLN A 119 10.94 -10.24 22.40
C GLN A 119 11.16 -9.20 23.49
N ASP A 120 10.13 -9.05 24.32
CA ASP A 120 10.19 -8.43 25.64
C ASP A 120 10.20 -9.55 26.69
#